data_AF-R1B4A8-F1
#
_entry.id   AF-R1B4A8-F1
#
_cell.length_a   1.000
_cell.length_b   1.000
_cell.length_c   1.000
_cell.angle_alpha   90.00
_cell.angle_beta   90.00
_cell.angle_gamma   90.00
#
_symmetry.space_group_name_H-M   'P 1'
#
loop_
_entity.id
_entity.type
_entity.pdbx_description
1 polymer ?
#
loop_
_entity_poly.entity_id
_entity_poly.type
_entity_poly.pdbx_seq_one_letter_code
_entity_poly.pdbx_strand_id
1 'polypeptide(L)'
;MYALLLAAAGPSLPPQAGIRVSRRGVFAIAGLTPLAASAEDVANLLYAKADASVFVGTYTDPMHPGGTRAIALTDTRIGAYQLARIVGGGGEGEPPLYELPAMISPAPGKSGEWQITIDFSPKGGPKDFTGYWDGDGIRFPPTPRQVERGLTSGNKWPKTS
;
A
#
# COMPACT_ATOMS: atom_id res chain seq x y z
N MET A 1 45.16 -0.69 -38.78
CA MET A 1 45.29 -1.17 -37.38
C MET A 1 43.88 -1.41 -36.87
N TYR A 2 43.44 -2.68 -36.89
CA TYR A 2 42.08 -3.11 -36.50
C TYR A 2 42.00 -3.19 -34.97
N ALA A 3 40.97 -2.61 -34.36
CA ALA A 3 40.61 -2.85 -32.96
C ALA A 3 39.18 -3.40 -32.90
N LEU A 4 39.12 -4.71 -32.73
CA LEU A 4 37.96 -5.54 -32.44
C LEU A 4 37.54 -5.29 -30.97
N LEU A 5 36.30 -4.88 -30.71
CA LEU A 5 35.77 -4.84 -29.35
C LEU A 5 34.56 -5.78 -29.24
N LEU A 6 34.72 -6.75 -28.33
CA LEU A 6 33.80 -7.82 -27.99
C LEU A 6 32.44 -7.30 -27.50
N ALA A 7 31.36 -7.89 -28.01
CA ALA A 7 30.03 -7.79 -27.41
C ALA A 7 29.96 -8.71 -26.17
N ALA A 8 29.63 -8.14 -25.01
CA ALA A 8 29.36 -8.89 -23.79
C ALA A 8 27.91 -9.41 -23.82
N ALA A 9 27.75 -10.73 -23.73
CA ALA A 9 26.45 -11.39 -23.56
C ALA A 9 25.95 -11.18 -22.12
N GLY A 10 24.78 -10.55 -21.98
CA GLY A 10 24.08 -10.44 -20.70
C GLY A 10 23.46 -11.77 -20.26
N PRO A 11 23.20 -11.98 -18.95
CA PRO A 11 22.70 -13.25 -18.43
C PRO A 11 21.28 -13.55 -18.94
N SER A 12 21.11 -14.77 -19.47
CA SER A 12 19.83 -15.34 -19.85
C SER A 12 18.93 -15.54 -18.62
N LEU A 13 17.73 -14.98 -18.65
CA LEU A 13 16.68 -15.26 -17.65
C LEU A 13 16.26 -16.74 -17.72
N PRO A 14 16.03 -17.42 -16.59
CA PRO A 14 15.51 -18.78 -16.59
C PRO A 14 14.05 -18.82 -17.12
N PRO A 15 13.62 -19.92 -17.75
CA PRO A 15 12.26 -20.07 -18.25
C PRO A 15 11.26 -20.03 -17.08
N GLN A 16 10.32 -19.08 -17.11
CA GLN A 16 9.22 -19.03 -16.16
C GLN A 16 8.34 -20.28 -16.32
N ALA A 17 8.23 -21.08 -15.27
CA ALA A 17 7.31 -22.20 -15.19
C ALA A 17 5.87 -21.67 -15.33
N GLY A 18 5.21 -22.03 -16.43
CA GLY A 18 3.85 -21.59 -16.73
C GLY A 18 2.85 -22.08 -15.67
N ILE A 19 2.19 -21.15 -15.00
CA ILE A 19 1.02 -21.43 -14.16
C ILE A 19 -0.12 -21.86 -15.09
N ARG A 20 -0.52 -23.13 -15.04
CA ARG A 20 -1.73 -23.61 -15.72
C ARG A 20 -2.95 -23.24 -14.89
N VAL A 21 -3.59 -22.12 -15.23
CA VAL A 21 -4.92 -21.77 -14.68
C VAL A 21 -6.00 -22.56 -15.43
N SER A 22 -6.73 -23.40 -14.69
CA SER A 22 -7.87 -24.18 -15.19
C SER A 22 -9.04 -23.25 -15.53
N ARG A 23 -9.55 -23.34 -16.78
CA ARG A 23 -10.59 -22.46 -17.35
C ARG A 23 -12.03 -22.97 -17.15
N ARG A 24 -12.38 -23.55 -15.99
CA ARG A 24 -13.75 -24.04 -15.78
C ARG A 24 -14.57 -23.10 -14.91
N GLY A 25 -15.42 -22.32 -15.58
CA GLY A 25 -16.62 -21.74 -14.98
C GLY A 25 -17.02 -20.39 -15.57
N VAL A 26 -17.60 -20.37 -16.77
CA VAL A 26 -18.38 -19.22 -17.26
C VAL A 26 -19.80 -19.70 -17.52
N PHE A 27 -20.75 -19.22 -16.72
CA PHE A 27 -22.18 -19.34 -17.02
C PHE A 27 -22.52 -18.32 -18.11
N ALA A 28 -23.05 -18.81 -19.23
CA ALA A 28 -23.44 -17.99 -20.37
C ALA A 28 -24.79 -17.31 -20.09
N ILE A 29 -24.77 -15.97 -19.99
CA ILE A 29 -25.95 -15.14 -20.23
C ILE A 29 -25.80 -14.55 -21.64
N ALA A 30 -26.74 -14.90 -22.52
CA ALA A 30 -26.73 -14.46 -23.92
C ALA A 30 -27.04 -12.95 -24.01
N GLY A 31 -26.15 -12.17 -24.63
CA GLY A 31 -26.47 -10.81 -25.10
C GLY A 31 -25.53 -9.68 -24.71
N LEU A 32 -24.54 -9.89 -23.82
CA LEU A 32 -23.44 -8.95 -23.64
C LEU A 32 -22.19 -9.51 -24.31
N THR A 33 -21.57 -8.74 -25.21
CA THR A 33 -20.17 -8.98 -25.58
C THR A 33 -19.35 -8.88 -24.29
N PRO A 34 -18.69 -9.95 -23.82
CA PRO A 34 -17.77 -9.80 -22.72
C PRO A 34 -16.61 -8.95 -23.24
N LEU A 35 -16.47 -7.73 -22.73
CA LEU A 35 -15.22 -7.01 -22.85
C LEU A 35 -14.21 -7.88 -22.10
N ALA A 36 -13.40 -8.62 -22.85
CA ALA A 36 -12.38 -9.49 -22.27
C ALA A 36 -11.35 -8.60 -21.57
N ALA A 37 -11.51 -8.40 -20.27
CA ALA A 37 -10.44 -7.85 -19.44
C ALA A 37 -9.21 -8.74 -19.65
N SER A 38 -8.06 -8.13 -19.96
CA SER A 38 -6.85 -8.91 -20.23
C SER A 38 -6.43 -9.68 -18.98
N ALA A 39 -5.70 -10.77 -19.14
CA ALA A 39 -5.14 -11.51 -18.01
C ALA A 39 -4.30 -10.59 -17.09
N GLU A 40 -3.70 -9.54 -17.64
CA GLU A 40 -2.97 -8.51 -16.92
C GLU A 40 -3.91 -7.58 -16.15
N ASP A 41 -5.07 -7.20 -16.70
CA ASP A 41 -6.07 -6.38 -16.01
C ASP A 41 -6.69 -7.13 -14.83
N VAL A 42 -7.05 -8.41 -15.00
CA VAL A 42 -7.53 -9.23 -13.88
C VAL A 42 -6.42 -9.51 -12.87
N ALA A 43 -5.18 -9.76 -13.30
CA ALA A 43 -4.06 -9.93 -12.38
C ALA A 43 -3.78 -8.64 -11.61
N ASN A 44 -3.79 -7.48 -12.25
CA ASN A 44 -3.63 -6.18 -11.60
C ASN A 44 -4.78 -5.89 -10.63
N LEU A 45 -6.03 -6.21 -10.98
CA LEU A 45 -7.17 -6.06 -10.07
C LEU A 45 -7.08 -6.98 -8.84
N LEU A 46 -6.62 -8.23 -9.03
CA LEU A 46 -6.45 -9.19 -7.95
C LEU A 46 -5.25 -8.86 -7.06
N TYR A 47 -4.12 -8.48 -7.65
CA TYR A 47 -2.93 -7.99 -6.95
C TYR A 47 -3.28 -6.74 -6.13
N ALA A 48 -3.98 -5.80 -6.76
CA ALA A 48 -4.39 -4.56 -6.13
C ALA A 48 -5.50 -4.72 -5.06
N LYS A 49 -6.17 -5.89 -4.98
CA LYS A 49 -7.05 -6.27 -3.86
C LYS A 49 -6.28 -7.06 -2.78
N ALA A 50 -5.32 -7.90 -3.17
CA ALA A 50 -4.51 -8.68 -2.25
C ALA A 50 -3.63 -7.81 -1.35
N ASP A 51 -3.26 -6.62 -1.80
CA ASP A 51 -2.23 -5.84 -1.09
C ASP A 51 -2.75 -4.62 -0.31
N ALA A 52 -3.83 -3.97 -0.74
CA ALA A 52 -4.40 -2.86 0.03
C ALA A 52 -4.94 -3.33 1.40
N SER A 53 -5.38 -4.59 1.46
CA SER A 53 -5.87 -5.22 2.68
C SER A 53 -4.80 -5.38 3.77
N VAL A 54 -3.52 -5.30 3.42
CA VAL A 54 -2.41 -5.44 4.38
C VAL A 54 -2.49 -4.38 5.49
N PHE A 55 -2.96 -3.18 5.13
CA PHE A 55 -3.14 -2.05 6.03
C PHE A 55 -4.39 -2.17 6.91
N VAL A 56 -5.32 -3.08 6.65
CA VAL A 56 -6.52 -3.23 7.48
C VAL A 56 -6.15 -3.85 8.83
N GLY A 57 -6.60 -3.22 9.91
CA GLY A 57 -6.37 -3.72 11.26
C GLY A 57 -6.24 -2.60 12.28
N THR A 58 -5.82 -2.96 13.48
CA THR A 58 -5.61 -2.01 14.58
C THR A 58 -4.12 -1.81 14.81
N TYR A 59 -3.75 -0.57 15.11
CA TYR A 59 -2.38 -0.15 15.35
C TYR A 59 -2.28 0.71 16.60
N THR A 60 -1.11 0.73 17.22
CA THR A 60 -0.76 1.72 18.25
C THR A 60 0.07 2.85 17.65
N ASP A 61 0.02 4.03 18.24
CA ASP A 61 0.89 5.15 17.89
C ASP A 61 1.86 5.46 19.04
N PRO A 62 3.14 5.08 18.94
CA PRO A 62 4.13 5.36 19.99
C PRO A 62 4.36 6.85 20.27
N MET A 63 4.06 7.74 19.31
CA MET A 63 4.12 9.20 19.54
C MET A 63 2.89 9.75 20.26
N HIS A 64 1.83 8.95 20.40
CA HIS A 64 0.64 9.26 21.19
C HIS A 64 0.34 8.07 22.12
N PRO A 65 1.07 7.93 23.25
CA PRO A 65 0.90 6.82 24.17
C PRO A 65 -0.57 6.58 24.55
N GLY A 66 -1.00 5.31 24.51
CA GLY A 66 -2.41 4.93 24.71
C GLY A 66 -3.31 5.09 23.47
N GLY A 67 -2.81 5.73 22.41
CA GLY A 67 -3.55 5.99 21.18
C GLY A 67 -3.64 4.78 20.27
N THR A 68 -4.83 4.59 19.69
CA THR A 68 -5.09 3.51 18.72
C THR A 68 -5.52 4.08 17.36
N ARG A 69 -5.28 3.28 16.32
CA ARG A 69 -5.69 3.57 14.93
C ARG A 69 -6.29 2.29 14.35
N ALA A 70 -7.57 2.31 14.01
CA ALA A 70 -8.25 1.22 13.34
C ALA A 70 -8.50 1.60 11.87
N ILE A 71 -7.83 0.90 10.96
CA ILE A 71 -7.91 1.14 9.52
C ILE A 71 -8.88 0.15 8.90
N ALA A 72 -9.84 0.68 8.13
CA ALA A 72 -10.77 -0.10 7.33
C ALA A 72 -10.82 0.44 5.90
N LEU A 73 -10.92 -0.46 4.92
CA LEU A 73 -11.19 -0.06 3.54
C LEU A 73 -12.62 0.46 3.42
N THR A 74 -12.82 1.42 2.53
CA THR A 74 -14.17 1.77 2.06
C THR A 74 -14.51 0.99 0.81
N ASP A 75 -15.76 1.06 0.36
CA ASP A 75 -16.19 0.42 -0.89
C ASP A 75 -15.70 1.16 -2.15
N THR A 76 -15.02 2.30 -1.98
CA THR A 76 -14.61 3.17 -3.08
C THR A 76 -13.19 2.88 -3.54
N ARG A 77 -13.06 2.63 -4.84
CA ARG A 77 -11.78 2.45 -5.53
C ARG A 77 -11.71 3.36 -6.75
N ILE A 78 -10.53 3.95 -6.99
CA ILE A 78 -10.27 4.81 -8.15
C ILE A 78 -9.03 4.25 -8.85
N GLY A 79 -9.22 3.45 -9.90
CA GLY A 79 -8.11 2.74 -10.55
C GLY A 79 -7.32 1.86 -9.56
N ALA A 80 -6.02 2.08 -9.44
CA ALA A 80 -5.16 1.36 -8.49
C ALA A 80 -5.37 1.79 -7.03
N TYR A 81 -5.97 2.97 -6.79
CA TYR A 81 -6.12 3.58 -5.47
C TYR A 81 -7.33 3.01 -4.73
N GLN A 82 -7.13 2.58 -3.50
CA GLN A 82 -8.17 2.10 -2.59
C GLN A 82 -8.39 3.15 -1.49
N LEU A 83 -9.61 3.65 -1.31
CA LEU A 83 -9.91 4.55 -0.20
C LEU A 83 -10.05 3.76 1.11
N ALA A 84 -9.66 4.38 2.21
CA ALA A 84 -9.72 3.84 3.55
C ALA A 84 -10.15 4.91 4.54
N ARG A 85 -10.69 4.48 5.69
CA ARG A 85 -10.94 5.33 6.85
C ARG A 85 -10.10 4.84 8.01
N ILE A 86 -9.69 5.78 8.86
CA ILE A 86 -8.98 5.48 10.10
C ILE A 86 -9.77 6.06 11.27
N VAL A 87 -10.27 5.18 12.14
CA VAL A 87 -10.86 5.59 13.41
C VAL A 87 -9.74 5.56 14.45
N GLY A 88 -9.48 6.67 15.12
CA GLY A 88 -8.46 6.74 16.17
C GLY A 88 -8.92 7.50 17.39
N GLY A 89 -8.15 7.40 18.47
CA GLY A 89 -8.47 8.08 19.73
C GLY A 89 -7.70 7.53 20.92
N GLY A 90 -7.95 8.12 22.09
CA GLY A 90 -7.43 7.68 23.39
C GLY A 90 -5.95 7.97 23.65
N GLY A 91 -5.23 8.53 22.69
CA GLY A 91 -3.81 8.87 22.83
C GLY A 91 -3.58 10.16 23.61
N GLU A 92 -2.46 10.23 24.32
CA GLU A 92 -2.02 11.44 24.99
C GLU A 92 -1.91 12.62 24.00
N GLY A 93 -2.52 13.74 24.34
CA GLY A 93 -2.58 14.93 23.48
C GLY A 93 -3.49 14.80 22.25
N GLU A 94 -4.28 13.73 22.14
CA GLU A 94 -5.25 13.54 21.06
C GLU A 94 -6.71 13.63 21.55
N PRO A 95 -7.68 13.95 20.66
CA PRO A 95 -9.08 13.82 20.97
C PRO A 95 -9.46 12.37 21.35
N PRO A 96 -10.51 12.17 22.17
CA PRO A 96 -10.93 10.84 22.60
C PRO A 96 -11.38 9.94 21.43
N LEU A 97 -11.89 10.55 20.35
CA LEU A 97 -12.29 9.88 19.12
C LEU A 97 -12.16 10.83 17.94
N TYR A 98 -11.68 10.34 16.80
CA TYR A 98 -11.65 11.05 15.52
C TYR A 98 -11.64 10.06 14.35
N GLU A 99 -11.94 10.59 13.17
CA GLU A 99 -11.86 9.84 11.91
C GLU A 99 -10.97 10.58 10.91
N LEU A 100 -10.09 9.85 10.24
CA LEU A 100 -9.19 10.38 9.22
C LEU A 100 -9.43 9.69 7.87
N PRO A 101 -9.53 10.44 6.76
CA PRO A 101 -9.51 9.85 5.44
C PRO A 101 -8.11 9.37 5.08
N ALA A 102 -8.04 8.27 4.34
CA ALA A 102 -6.80 7.71 3.84
C ALA A 102 -6.98 7.13 2.43
N MET A 103 -5.87 7.02 1.72
CA MET A 103 -5.79 6.41 0.41
C MET A 103 -4.60 5.45 0.36
N ILE A 104 -4.84 4.23 -0.11
CA ILE A 104 -3.83 3.20 -0.26
C ILE A 104 -3.51 3.04 -1.74
N SER A 105 -2.23 2.97 -2.08
CA SER A 105 -1.74 2.85 -3.45
C SER A 105 -0.48 1.98 -3.53
N PRO A 106 -0.12 1.50 -4.73
CA PRO A 106 1.23 1.03 -4.97
C PRO A 106 2.25 2.11 -4.59
N ALA A 107 3.37 1.71 -4.01
CA ALA A 107 4.47 2.61 -3.69
C ALA A 107 5.20 3.00 -5.00
N PRO A 108 5.36 4.32 -5.29
CA PRO A 108 6.06 4.77 -6.48
C PRO A 108 7.48 4.22 -6.56
N GLY A 109 7.85 3.66 -7.71
CA GLY A 109 9.19 3.12 -7.95
C GLY A 109 9.51 1.79 -7.26
N LYS A 110 8.52 1.14 -6.63
CA LYS A 110 8.72 -0.13 -5.90
C LYS A 110 7.66 -1.16 -6.26
N SER A 111 8.02 -2.10 -7.14
CA SER A 111 7.10 -3.17 -7.55
C SER A 111 6.77 -4.08 -6.37
N GLY A 112 5.48 -4.33 -6.13
CA GLY A 112 5.00 -5.17 -5.04
C GLY A 112 4.97 -4.51 -3.66
N GLU A 113 5.40 -3.25 -3.53
CA GLU A 113 5.27 -2.49 -2.29
C GLU A 113 4.07 -1.55 -2.33
N TRP A 114 3.49 -1.31 -1.15
CA TRP A 114 2.30 -0.50 -0.98
C TRP A 114 2.51 0.57 0.07
N GLN A 115 1.79 1.66 -0.10
CA GLN A 115 1.79 2.81 0.80
C GLN A 115 0.37 3.23 1.15
N ILE A 116 0.25 3.91 2.29
CA ILE A 116 -0.95 4.58 2.74
C ILE A 116 -0.65 6.07 2.92
N THR A 117 -1.46 6.94 2.32
CA THR A 117 -1.43 8.38 2.55
C THR A 117 -2.62 8.76 3.40
N ILE A 118 -2.35 9.45 4.51
CA ILE A 118 -3.33 9.77 5.56
C ILE A 118 -3.46 11.29 5.68
N ASP A 119 -4.70 11.76 5.77
CA ASP A 119 -5.01 13.16 6.00
C ASP A 119 -5.33 13.41 7.47
N PHE A 120 -4.40 14.08 8.16
CA PHE A 120 -4.56 14.49 9.55
C PHE A 120 -5.18 15.87 9.72
N SER A 121 -5.56 16.57 8.64
CA SER A 121 -6.18 17.89 8.74
C SER A 121 -7.45 17.93 9.61
N PRO A 122 -8.29 16.87 9.73
CA PRO A 122 -9.43 16.87 10.67
C PRO A 122 -9.04 17.07 12.14
N LYS A 123 -7.79 16.80 12.51
CA LYS A 123 -7.22 17.05 13.85
C LYS A 123 -6.17 18.17 13.89
N GLY A 124 -6.03 18.94 12.80
CA GLY A 124 -5.04 20.01 12.67
C GLY A 124 -3.63 19.57 12.25
N GLY A 125 -3.47 18.32 11.79
CA GLY A 125 -2.20 17.79 11.30
C GLY A 125 -1.98 17.94 9.79
N PRO A 126 -0.90 17.34 9.23
CA PRO A 126 -0.59 17.39 7.81
C PRO A 126 -1.58 16.57 6.97
N LYS A 127 -1.83 17.02 5.75
CA LYS A 127 -2.82 16.42 4.84
C LYS A 127 -2.32 15.17 4.09
N ASP A 128 -1.02 15.10 3.81
CA ASP A 128 -0.45 14.10 2.92
C ASP A 128 0.66 13.32 3.62
N PHE A 129 0.32 12.65 4.73
CA PHE A 129 1.30 11.90 5.50
C PHE A 129 1.37 10.45 5.04
N THR A 130 2.44 10.11 4.33
CA THR A 130 2.62 8.80 3.71
C THR A 130 3.41 7.83 4.60
N GLY A 131 2.85 6.65 4.80
CA GLY A 131 3.51 5.51 5.46
C GLY A 131 3.59 4.29 4.53
N TYR A 132 4.53 3.40 4.81
CA TYR A 132 4.79 2.19 4.02
C TYR A 132 4.62 0.96 4.89
N TRP A 133 4.09 -0.12 4.31
CA TRP A 133 4.04 -1.39 5.01
C TRP A 133 5.46 -1.92 5.24
N ASP A 134 5.82 -2.25 6.48
CA ASP A 134 7.16 -2.76 6.84
C ASP A 134 7.18 -4.21 7.35
N GLY A 135 6.08 -4.94 7.15
CA GLY A 135 5.95 -6.37 7.48
C GLY A 135 5.01 -6.64 8.66
N ASP A 136 5.10 -5.81 9.69
CA ASP A 136 4.35 -5.91 10.96
C ASP A 136 3.70 -4.57 11.36
N GLY A 137 3.75 -3.58 10.48
CA GLY A 137 3.15 -2.28 10.73
C GLY A 137 3.33 -1.28 9.59
N ILE A 138 3.06 -0.02 9.93
CA ILE A 138 3.18 1.12 9.02
C ILE A 138 4.34 1.98 9.49
N ARG A 139 5.37 2.08 8.66
CA ARG A 139 6.53 2.92 8.93
C ARG A 139 6.42 4.24 8.18
N PHE A 140 6.67 5.33 8.91
CA PHE A 140 6.71 6.67 8.36
C PHE A 140 8.15 7.14 8.21
N PRO A 141 8.46 7.89 7.14
CA PRO A 141 9.76 8.53 6.99
C PRO A 141 9.99 9.56 8.11
N PRO A 142 11.25 9.84 8.47
CA PRO A 142 11.55 10.87 9.45
C PRO A 142 11.16 12.26 8.91
N THR A 143 10.64 13.11 9.79
CA THR A 143 10.47 14.54 9.51
C THR A 143 11.83 15.23 9.40
N PRO A 144 11.96 16.39 8.73
CA PRO A 144 13.22 17.14 8.68
C PRO A 144 13.83 17.39 10.07
N ARG A 145 12.99 17.74 11.05
CA ARG A 145 13.41 17.94 12.45
C ARG A 145 13.95 16.66 13.10
N GLN A 146 13.42 15.49 12.74
CA GLN A 146 13.95 14.21 13.22
C GLN A 146 15.30 13.91 12.58
N VAL A 147 15.46 14.20 11.29
CA VAL A 147 16.75 14.06 10.58
C VAL A 147 17.82 14.97 11.19
N GLU A 148 17.51 16.23 11.48
CA GLU A 148 18.42 17.17 12.17
C GLU A 148 18.88 16.66 13.54
N ARG A 149 18.06 15.84 14.20
CA ARG A 149 18.38 15.19 15.48
C ARG A 149 19.11 13.84 15.32
N GLY A 150 19.49 13.46 14.10
CA GLY A 150 20.21 12.23 13.79
C GLY A 150 19.33 10.97 13.72
N LEU A 151 17.99 11.11 13.65
CA LEU A 151 17.09 9.96 13.52
C LEU A 151 17.02 9.50 12.06
N THR A 152 17.26 8.21 11.84
CA THR A 152 17.24 7.55 10.53
C THR A 152 15.87 6.98 10.17
N SER A 153 14.92 6.98 11.11
CA SER A 153 13.54 6.53 10.90
C SER A 153 12.54 7.43 11.63
N GLY A 154 11.37 7.62 11.03
CA GLY A 154 10.24 8.33 11.64
C GLY A 154 9.41 7.44 12.55
N ASN A 155 8.14 7.80 12.71
CA ASN A 155 7.18 7.01 13.50
C ASN A 155 7.02 5.61 12.92
N LYS A 156 6.60 4.67 13.76
CA LYS A 156 6.05 3.41 13.31
C LYS A 156 4.77 3.13 14.06
N TRP A 157 3.74 2.74 13.34
CA TRP A 157 2.53 2.18 13.92
C TRP A 157 2.59 0.66 13.80
N PRO A 158 2.95 -0.06 14.87
CA PRO A 158 2.92 -1.53 14.85
C PRO A 158 1.48 -2.01 14.86
N LYS A 159 1.20 -3.08 14.12
CA LYS A 159 -0.12 -3.72 14.07
C LYS A 159 -0.30 -4.59 15.30
N THR A 160 -1.45 -4.49 15.97
CA THR A 160 -1.71 -5.23 17.22
C THR A 160 -2.47 -6.54 17.02
N SER A 161 -3.09 -6.76 15.86
CA SER A 161 -3.79 -8.00 15.47
C SER A 161 -4.15 -7.98 13.99
#